data_AF-A0A2S7X9K9-F1
#
_entry.id   AF-A0A2S7X9K9-F1
#
_cell.length_a   1.000
_cell.length_b   1.000
_cell.length_c   1.000
_cell.angle_alpha   90.00
_cell.angle_beta   90.00
_cell.angle_gamma   90.00
#
_symmetry.space_group_name_H-M   'P 1'
#
loop_
_entity.id
_entity.type
_entity.pdbx_description
1 polymer ?
#
loop_
_entity_poly.entity_id
_entity_poly.type
_entity_poly.pdbx_seq_one_letter_code
_entity_poly.pdbx_strand_id
1 'polypeptide(L)'
;MTLPALLLSLCMGMTAFTAHATLTAADINTYNQAAAGNEDKVDPAFDRFNQLIQQEGATPLTLVYLGSAETLKGRDAMMPWTAMKYVEQGLAKIGKGLNLLANENTPISEQDIISGIPKSYLTCALAAATYSQLPDMFNHFERGYDLYLGLLSESEFQQQPYQATAWIYGYAIQAALRADDLNQANQWLEVMLEKDKNHPETRKAQTLLAANK
;
A
#
# COMPACT_ATOMS: atom_id res chain seq x y z
N MET A 1 34.17 20.20 -68.11
CA MET A 1 33.07 20.61 -67.22
C MET A 1 32.23 19.39 -66.90
N THR A 2 32.43 18.77 -65.72
CA THR A 2 31.50 17.82 -65.10
C THR A 2 31.71 17.89 -63.58
N LEU A 3 30.65 18.21 -62.84
CA LEU A 3 30.59 18.49 -61.40
C LEU A 3 30.93 17.27 -60.51
N PRO A 4 31.39 17.48 -59.26
CA PRO A 4 31.52 16.42 -58.26
C PRO A 4 30.17 16.17 -57.55
N ALA A 5 29.86 14.90 -57.29
CA ALA A 5 28.69 14.47 -56.54
C ALA A 5 28.93 14.65 -55.03
N LEU A 6 28.09 15.46 -54.38
CA LEU A 6 28.03 15.64 -52.93
C LEU A 6 27.03 14.64 -52.34
N LEU A 7 27.51 13.69 -51.54
CA LEU A 7 26.69 12.78 -50.74
C LEU A 7 26.32 13.48 -49.42
N LEU A 8 25.05 13.89 -49.30
CA LEU A 8 24.47 14.40 -48.06
C LEU A 8 24.18 13.21 -47.13
N SER A 9 24.89 13.12 -46.01
CA SER A 9 24.62 12.12 -44.96
C SER A 9 23.53 12.66 -44.04
N LEU A 10 22.35 12.03 -44.07
CA LEU A 10 21.19 12.38 -43.24
C LEU A 10 21.24 11.57 -41.94
N CYS A 11 21.78 12.14 -40.87
CA CYS A 11 21.73 11.53 -39.54
C CYS A 11 20.32 11.70 -38.95
N MET A 12 19.52 10.64 -39.03
CA MET A 12 18.20 10.57 -38.39
C MET A 12 18.41 10.24 -36.89
N GLY A 13 18.36 11.26 -36.03
CA GLY A 13 18.45 11.09 -34.59
C GLY A 13 17.19 10.42 -34.05
N MET A 14 17.29 9.14 -33.67
CA MET A 14 16.24 8.46 -32.91
C MET A 14 16.30 8.96 -31.47
N THR A 15 15.40 9.87 -31.10
CA THR A 15 15.12 10.16 -29.69
C THR A 15 14.38 8.96 -29.10
N ALA A 16 15.10 8.12 -28.35
CA ALA A 16 14.47 7.08 -27.55
C ALA A 16 13.64 7.75 -26.45
N PHE A 17 12.32 7.65 -26.54
CA PHE A 17 11.45 7.92 -25.39
C PHE A 17 11.75 6.83 -24.36
N THR A 18 12.48 7.17 -23.30
CA THR A 18 12.54 6.33 -22.12
C THR A 18 11.15 6.36 -21.48
N ALA A 19 10.39 5.29 -21.64
CA ALA A 19 9.19 5.07 -20.84
C ALA A 19 9.62 5.03 -19.38
N HIS A 20 9.22 6.02 -18.58
CA HIS A 20 9.46 6.03 -17.15
C HIS A 20 8.61 4.90 -16.54
N ALA A 21 9.24 4.05 -15.73
CA ALA A 21 8.59 2.88 -15.18
C ALA A 21 7.75 3.27 -13.96
N THR A 22 6.52 3.72 -14.16
CA THR A 22 5.63 4.16 -13.07
C THR A 22 5.01 2.98 -12.32
N LEU A 23 4.54 3.22 -11.08
CA LEU A 23 3.74 2.26 -10.32
C LEU A 23 2.43 1.97 -11.06
N THR A 24 2.16 0.71 -11.37
CA THR A 24 0.96 0.30 -12.13
C THR A 24 -0.02 -0.51 -11.29
N ALA A 25 -1.25 -0.64 -11.78
CA ALA A 25 -2.24 -1.54 -11.18
C ALA A 25 -1.79 -3.02 -11.17
N ALA A 26 -0.95 -3.43 -12.13
CA ALA A 26 -0.40 -4.79 -12.17
C ALA A 26 0.62 -5.02 -11.04
N ASP A 27 1.43 -4.01 -10.72
CA ASP A 27 2.38 -4.06 -9.60
C ASP A 27 1.62 -4.21 -8.28
N ILE A 28 0.58 -3.39 -8.08
CA ILE A 28 -0.30 -3.45 -6.90
C ILE A 28 -1.03 -4.80 -6.82
N ASN A 29 -1.55 -5.31 -7.93
CA ASN A 29 -2.22 -6.61 -7.96
C ASN A 29 -1.27 -7.77 -7.63
N THR A 30 0.01 -7.67 -8.01
CA THR A 30 1.03 -8.67 -7.66
C THR A 30 1.27 -8.66 -6.16
N TYR A 31 1.42 -7.48 -5.55
CA TYR A 31 1.48 -7.33 -4.09
C TYR A 31 0.22 -7.87 -3.39
N ASN A 32 -0.97 -7.54 -3.89
CA ASN A 32 -2.22 -7.98 -3.27
C ASN A 32 -2.34 -9.51 -3.25
N GLN A 33 -1.91 -10.20 -4.31
CA GLN A 33 -1.85 -11.67 -4.33
C GLN A 33 -0.86 -12.19 -3.27
N ALA A 34 0.30 -11.57 -3.13
CA ALA A 34 1.30 -11.93 -2.13
C ALA A 34 0.77 -11.75 -0.69
N ALA A 35 0.12 -10.61 -0.43
CA ALA A 35 -0.52 -10.30 0.85
C ALA A 35 -1.66 -11.28 1.16
N ALA A 36 -2.40 -11.74 0.15
CA ALA A 36 -3.45 -12.75 0.28
C ALA A 36 -2.92 -14.19 0.53
N GLY A 37 -1.60 -14.39 0.58
CA GLY A 37 -0.96 -15.67 0.92
C GLY A 37 -0.34 -16.40 -0.27
N ASN A 38 -0.28 -15.81 -1.46
CA ASN A 38 0.43 -16.40 -2.58
C ASN A 38 1.94 -16.12 -2.46
N GLU A 39 2.67 -17.04 -1.83
CA GLU A 39 4.12 -16.93 -1.57
C GLU A 39 4.93 -16.72 -2.87
N ASP A 40 4.50 -17.31 -4.00
CA ASP A 40 5.15 -17.16 -5.32
C ASP A 40 5.13 -15.71 -5.85
N LYS A 41 4.34 -14.82 -5.23
CA LYS A 41 4.24 -13.40 -5.60
C LYS A 41 5.03 -12.46 -4.70
N VAL A 42 5.58 -12.95 -3.58
CA VAL A 42 6.32 -12.11 -2.64
C VAL A 42 7.59 -11.55 -3.25
N ASP A 43 8.46 -12.41 -3.78
CA ASP A 43 9.71 -11.97 -4.41
C ASP A 43 9.46 -11.09 -5.66
N PRO A 44 8.55 -11.46 -6.60
CA PRO A 44 8.19 -10.58 -7.70
C PRO A 44 7.71 -9.19 -7.28
N ALA A 45 6.88 -9.10 -6.22
CA ALA A 45 6.41 -7.81 -5.71
C ALA A 45 7.58 -6.99 -5.12
N PHE A 46 8.40 -7.62 -4.27
CA PHE A 46 9.55 -6.98 -3.65
C PHE A 46 10.53 -6.43 -4.70
N ASP A 47 10.94 -7.27 -5.66
CA ASP A 47 11.88 -6.90 -6.71
C ASP A 47 11.35 -5.77 -7.58
N ARG A 48 10.04 -5.80 -7.90
CA ARG A 48 9.40 -4.75 -8.69
C ARG A 48 9.42 -3.40 -7.99
N PHE A 49 9.05 -3.32 -6.70
CA PHE A 49 9.09 -2.04 -5.97
C PHE A 49 10.52 -1.54 -5.77
N ASN A 50 11.48 -2.46 -5.57
CA ASN A 50 12.88 -2.10 -5.50
C ASN A 50 13.39 -1.52 -6.84
N GLN A 51 13.01 -2.13 -7.96
CA GLN A 51 13.32 -1.63 -9.30
C GLN A 51 12.71 -0.24 -9.56
N LEU A 52 11.44 -0.05 -9.20
CA LEU A 52 10.74 1.25 -9.30
C LEU A 52 11.52 2.35 -8.57
N ILE A 53 11.92 2.09 -7.33
CA ILE A 53 12.69 3.05 -6.52
C ILE A 53 14.06 3.35 -7.14
N GLN A 54 14.73 2.35 -7.73
CA GLN A 54 16.01 2.56 -8.40
C GLN A 54 15.90 3.40 -9.67
N GLN A 55 14.79 3.29 -10.39
CA GLN A 55 14.58 3.94 -11.68
C GLN A 55 13.99 5.35 -11.54
N GLU A 56 13.04 5.53 -10.62
CA GLU A 56 12.26 6.77 -10.49
C GLU A 56 12.55 7.54 -9.19
N GLY A 57 13.29 6.93 -8.26
CA GLY A 57 13.48 7.45 -6.92
C GLY A 57 12.38 6.99 -5.97
N ALA A 58 12.64 7.17 -4.67
CA ALA A 58 11.73 6.74 -3.62
C ALA A 58 10.61 7.76 -3.41
N THR A 59 9.36 7.33 -3.57
CA THR A 59 8.17 8.03 -3.10
C THR A 59 7.65 7.41 -1.78
N PRO A 60 6.82 8.12 -0.99
CA PRO A 60 6.21 7.53 0.20
C PRO A 60 5.51 6.20 -0.08
N LEU A 61 4.66 6.15 -1.11
CA LEU A 61 3.88 4.97 -1.46
C LEU A 61 4.78 3.79 -1.87
N THR A 62 5.78 4.03 -2.71
CA THR A 62 6.71 2.96 -3.14
C THR A 62 7.55 2.42 -1.98
N LEU A 63 7.92 3.25 -1.00
CA LEU A 63 8.64 2.80 0.18
C LEU A 63 7.77 1.94 1.09
N VAL A 64 6.51 2.32 1.28
CA VAL A 64 5.57 1.50 2.04
C VAL A 64 5.32 0.17 1.33
N TYR A 65 5.04 0.16 0.02
CA TYR A 65 4.90 -1.10 -0.73
C TYR A 65 6.14 -1.99 -0.67
N LEU A 66 7.34 -1.42 -0.86
CA LEU A 66 8.60 -2.18 -0.74
C LEU A 66 8.75 -2.75 0.67
N GLY A 67 8.54 -1.93 1.70
CA GLY A 67 8.67 -2.36 3.08
C GLY A 67 7.64 -3.44 3.44
N SER A 68 6.39 -3.27 3.02
CA SER A 68 5.33 -4.27 3.20
C SER A 68 5.65 -5.57 2.49
N ALA A 69 6.11 -5.54 1.23
CA ALA A 69 6.54 -6.76 0.53
C ALA A 69 7.72 -7.45 1.24
N GLU A 70 8.64 -6.69 1.83
CA GLU A 70 9.74 -7.25 2.62
C GLU A 70 9.26 -7.88 3.92
N THR A 71 8.24 -7.33 4.59
CA THR A 71 7.62 -8.03 5.73
C THR A 71 6.98 -9.36 5.33
N LEU A 72 6.45 -9.48 4.11
CA LEU A 72 5.95 -10.75 3.58
C LEU A 72 7.08 -11.76 3.34
N LYS A 73 8.27 -11.31 2.92
CA LYS A 73 9.46 -12.20 2.90
C LYS A 73 9.78 -12.72 4.31
N GLY A 74 9.52 -11.91 5.33
CA GLY A 74 9.66 -12.31 6.72
C GLY A 74 8.65 -13.38 7.14
N ARG A 75 7.38 -13.23 6.74
CA ARG A 75 6.31 -14.22 6.94
C ARG A 75 6.68 -15.58 6.33
N ASP A 76 7.28 -15.57 5.14
CA ASP A 76 7.56 -16.78 4.35
C ASP A 76 8.97 -17.34 4.58
N ALA A 77 9.77 -16.71 5.45
CA ALA A 77 11.14 -17.14 5.72
C ALA A 77 11.17 -18.42 6.56
N MET A 78 11.94 -19.42 6.09
CA MET A 78 12.09 -20.70 6.80
C MET A 78 12.78 -20.60 8.16
N MET A 79 13.71 -19.64 8.31
CA MET A 79 14.52 -19.51 9.52
C MET A 79 14.10 -18.27 10.33
N PRO A 80 13.92 -18.38 11.66
CA PRO A 80 13.44 -17.26 12.48
C PRO A 80 14.29 -15.99 12.41
N TRP A 81 15.62 -16.09 12.40
CA TRP A 81 16.49 -14.91 12.31
C TRP A 81 16.39 -14.19 10.96
N THR A 82 16.14 -14.94 9.88
CA THR A 82 15.90 -14.38 8.55
C THR A 82 14.55 -13.67 8.51
N ALA A 83 13.53 -14.26 9.13
CA ALA A 83 12.22 -13.63 9.30
C ALA A 83 12.34 -12.28 10.03
N MET A 84 13.00 -12.28 11.20
CA MET A 84 13.24 -11.07 11.99
C MET A 84 13.92 -9.98 11.16
N LYS A 85 15.01 -10.32 10.47
CA LYS A 85 15.75 -9.38 9.63
C LYS A 85 14.86 -8.76 8.55
N TYR A 86 14.09 -9.56 7.81
CA TYR A 86 13.23 -9.02 6.76
C TYR A 86 12.12 -8.12 7.31
N VAL A 87 11.50 -8.52 8.41
CA VAL A 87 10.46 -7.69 9.05
C VAL A 87 11.06 -6.35 9.52
N GLU A 88 12.18 -6.36 10.24
CA GLU A 88 12.85 -5.12 10.69
C GLU A 88 13.23 -4.19 9.53
N GLN A 89 13.77 -4.77 8.44
CA GLN A 89 14.11 -4.01 7.24
C GLN A 89 12.88 -3.41 6.57
N GLY A 90 11.78 -4.17 6.50
CA GLY A 90 10.52 -3.72 5.93
C GLY A 90 9.92 -2.57 6.75
N LEU A 91 9.93 -2.70 8.07
CA LEU A 91 9.42 -1.69 8.99
C LEU A 91 10.21 -0.38 8.93
N ALA A 92 11.53 -0.45 8.77
CA ALA A 92 12.37 0.72 8.57
C ALA A 92 12.00 1.46 7.26
N LYS A 93 11.69 0.73 6.18
CA LYS A 93 11.25 1.31 4.91
C LYS A 93 9.86 1.95 5.02
N ILE A 94 8.91 1.29 5.67
CA ILE A 94 7.57 1.86 5.94
C ILE A 94 7.70 3.14 6.77
N GLY A 95 8.51 3.11 7.83
CA GLY A 95 8.77 4.28 8.67
C GLY A 95 9.36 5.45 7.88
N LYS A 96 10.31 5.18 6.96
CA LYS A 96 10.84 6.19 6.05
C LYS A 96 9.76 6.73 5.10
N GLY A 97 8.91 5.87 4.54
CA GLY A 97 7.80 6.26 3.68
C GLY A 97 6.82 7.20 4.39
N LEU A 98 6.40 6.85 5.61
CA LEU A 98 5.52 7.69 6.43
C LEU A 98 6.18 9.02 6.81
N ASN A 99 7.48 9.01 7.13
CA ASN A 99 8.21 10.25 7.39
C ASN A 99 8.28 11.16 6.16
N LEU A 100 8.47 10.61 4.95
CA LEU A 100 8.40 11.40 3.72
C LEU A 100 6.99 11.95 3.50
N LEU A 101 5.96 11.13 3.71
CA LEU A 101 4.57 11.55 3.57
C LEU A 101 4.22 12.72 4.49
N ALA A 102 4.68 12.70 5.75
CA ALA A 102 4.44 13.77 6.72
C ALA A 102 5.05 15.11 6.34
N ASN A 103 6.00 15.13 5.39
CA ASN A 103 6.60 16.34 4.84
C ASN A 103 6.01 16.75 3.48
N GLU A 104 5.10 15.96 2.91
CA GLU A 104 4.36 16.36 1.71
C GLU A 104 3.26 17.36 2.09
N ASN A 105 3.12 18.43 1.29
CA ASN A 105 2.11 19.48 1.49
C ASN A 105 1.10 19.55 0.36
N THR A 106 1.05 18.55 -0.51
CA THR A 106 0.11 18.51 -1.63
C THR A 106 -1.31 18.29 -1.10
N PRO A 107 -2.26 19.22 -1.33
CA PRO A 107 -3.65 19.07 -0.91
C PRO A 107 -4.26 17.77 -1.46
N ILE A 108 -5.14 17.12 -0.70
CA ILE A 108 -5.77 15.84 -1.09
C ILE A 108 -6.42 15.91 -2.47
N SER A 109 -7.08 17.03 -2.80
CA SER A 109 -7.73 17.28 -4.09
C SER A 109 -6.79 17.34 -5.29
N GLU A 110 -5.50 17.56 -5.06
CA GLU A 110 -4.46 17.69 -6.09
C GLU A 110 -3.59 16.43 -6.21
N GLN A 111 -3.82 15.42 -5.36
CA GLN A 111 -3.03 14.20 -5.36
C GLN A 111 -3.46 13.25 -6.48
N ASP A 112 -2.49 12.50 -7.00
CA ASP A 112 -2.76 11.37 -7.87
C ASP A 112 -3.65 10.33 -7.18
N ILE A 113 -4.62 9.82 -7.95
CA ILE A 113 -5.53 8.76 -7.51
C ILE A 113 -4.94 7.41 -7.90
N ILE A 114 -4.59 6.60 -6.91
CA ILE A 114 -4.05 5.25 -7.08
C ILE A 114 -4.99 4.28 -6.38
N SER A 115 -5.38 3.21 -7.09
CA SER A 115 -6.38 2.23 -6.59
C SER A 115 -7.71 2.87 -6.16
N GLY A 116 -8.08 3.99 -6.78
CA GLY A 116 -9.36 4.68 -6.54
C GLY A 116 -9.37 5.67 -5.37
N ILE A 117 -8.24 5.92 -4.72
CA ILE A 117 -8.11 6.92 -3.64
C ILE A 117 -6.82 7.75 -3.78
N PRO A 118 -6.75 8.94 -3.14
CA PRO A 118 -5.52 9.73 -3.04
C PRO A 118 -4.33 8.91 -2.55
N LYS A 119 -3.16 9.12 -3.16
CA LYS A 119 -1.93 8.39 -2.85
C LYS A 119 -1.56 8.42 -1.36
N SER A 120 -1.80 9.53 -0.65
CA SER A 120 -1.50 9.66 0.79
C SER A 120 -2.34 8.68 1.62
N TYR A 121 -3.63 8.58 1.32
CA TYR A 121 -4.56 7.66 1.99
C TYR A 121 -4.20 6.21 1.71
N LEU A 122 -3.86 5.87 0.46
CA LEU A 122 -3.38 4.52 0.14
C LEU A 122 -2.09 4.18 0.91
N THR A 123 -1.16 5.15 1.00
CA THR A 123 0.11 4.99 1.73
C THR A 123 -0.14 4.73 3.21
N CYS A 124 -0.98 5.54 3.85
CA CYS A 124 -1.33 5.41 5.27
C CYS A 124 -2.05 4.08 5.54
N ALA A 125 -3.07 3.75 4.75
CA ALA A 125 -3.85 2.53 4.91
C ALA A 125 -3.00 1.26 4.74
N LEU A 126 -2.09 1.24 3.77
CA LEU A 126 -1.19 0.10 3.55
C LEU A 126 -0.21 -0.08 4.71
N ALA A 127 0.34 1.02 5.24
CA ALA A 127 1.20 0.99 6.41
C ALA A 127 0.44 0.49 7.65
N ALA A 128 -0.77 1.01 7.87
CA ALA A 128 -1.67 0.58 8.95
C ALA A 128 -1.94 -0.92 8.88
N ALA A 129 -2.32 -1.42 7.70
CA ALA A 129 -2.58 -2.84 7.46
C ALA A 129 -1.35 -3.71 7.68
N THR A 130 -0.15 -3.23 7.33
CA THR A 130 1.07 -3.99 7.54
C THR A 130 1.41 -4.06 9.04
N TYR A 131 1.45 -2.92 9.72
CA TYR A 131 1.77 -2.86 11.15
C TYR A 131 0.78 -3.66 12.00
N SER A 132 -0.53 -3.54 11.73
CA SER A 132 -1.58 -4.18 12.53
C SER A 132 -1.67 -5.70 12.34
N GLN A 133 -1.07 -6.24 11.29
CA GLN A 133 -1.06 -7.69 11.01
C GLN A 133 0.21 -8.40 11.53
N LEU A 134 1.21 -7.65 11.99
CA LEU A 134 2.42 -8.28 12.51
C LEU A 134 2.19 -8.99 13.86
N PRO A 135 2.93 -10.08 14.12
CA PRO A 135 2.97 -10.71 15.44
C PRO A 135 3.39 -9.73 16.54
N ASP A 136 2.86 -9.93 17.77
CA ASP A 136 3.08 -9.03 18.92
C ASP A 136 4.55 -8.76 19.23
N MET A 137 5.42 -9.75 19.02
CA MET A 137 6.86 -9.64 19.29
C MET A 137 7.56 -8.47 18.57
N PHE A 138 6.98 -7.96 17.47
CA PHE A 138 7.51 -6.82 16.74
C PHE A 138 7.08 -5.46 17.32
N ASN A 139 6.13 -5.42 18.26
CA ASN A 139 5.68 -4.22 18.96
C ASN A 139 5.23 -3.07 18.04
N HIS A 140 4.55 -3.40 16.94
CA HIS A 140 4.06 -2.42 15.96
C HIS A 140 2.54 -2.31 15.85
N PHE A 141 1.80 -3.17 16.55
CA PHE A 141 0.34 -3.21 16.46
C PHE A 141 -0.31 -1.85 16.75
N GLU A 142 0.02 -1.24 17.89
CA GLU A 142 -0.53 0.07 18.30
C GLU A 142 -0.32 1.14 17.23
N ARG A 143 0.88 1.21 16.65
CA ARG A 143 1.17 2.15 15.56
C ARG A 143 0.27 1.92 14.35
N GLY A 144 -0.03 0.67 14.01
CA GLY A 144 -0.95 0.35 12.93
C GLY A 144 -2.38 0.77 13.26
N TYR A 145 -2.81 0.54 14.51
CA TYR A 145 -4.14 0.91 14.96
C TYR A 145 -4.35 2.43 15.01
N ASP A 146 -3.38 3.18 15.52
CA ASP A 146 -3.39 4.65 15.54
C ASP A 146 -3.52 5.25 14.13
N LEU A 147 -2.87 4.65 13.12
CA LEU A 147 -3.02 5.08 11.74
C LEU A 147 -4.45 4.90 11.22
N TYR A 148 -5.14 3.83 11.61
CA TYR A 148 -6.56 3.66 11.28
C TYR A 148 -7.45 4.68 11.98
N LEU A 149 -7.24 4.90 13.28
CA LEU A 149 -7.99 5.89 14.05
C LEU A 149 -7.87 7.28 13.42
N GLY A 150 -6.65 7.70 13.09
CA GLY A 150 -6.40 8.96 12.38
C GLY A 150 -7.09 8.99 11.03
N LEU A 151 -6.77 8.05 10.14
CA LEU A 151 -7.24 8.03 8.76
C LEU A 151 -8.78 8.00 8.65
N LEU A 152 -9.44 7.12 9.43
CA LEU A 152 -10.88 6.91 9.34
C LEU A 152 -11.68 8.03 10.02
N SER A 153 -11.04 8.86 10.86
CA SER A 153 -11.65 10.06 11.43
C SER A 153 -11.70 11.25 10.46
N GLU A 154 -10.93 11.22 9.37
CA GLU A 154 -10.88 12.31 8.41
C GLU A 154 -12.15 12.42 7.57
N SER A 155 -12.77 13.60 7.57
CA SER A 155 -14.00 13.84 6.79
C SER A 155 -13.79 13.70 5.28
N GLU A 156 -12.63 14.11 4.75
CA GLU A 156 -12.26 13.97 3.34
C GLU A 156 -12.04 12.50 2.95
N PHE A 157 -11.53 11.67 3.85
CA PHE A 157 -11.43 10.22 3.65
C PHE A 157 -12.81 9.56 3.59
N GLN A 158 -13.73 9.93 4.48
CA GLN A 158 -15.09 9.36 4.52
C GLN A 158 -15.93 9.68 3.27
N GLN A 159 -15.53 10.69 2.49
CA GLN A 159 -16.14 11.06 1.22
C GLN A 159 -15.57 10.29 0.02
N GLN A 160 -14.48 9.54 0.19
CA GLN A 160 -13.89 8.76 -0.89
C GLN A 160 -14.82 7.63 -1.36
N PRO A 161 -14.66 7.13 -2.60
CA PRO A 161 -15.49 6.05 -3.13
C PRO A 161 -15.43 4.81 -2.23
N TYR A 162 -16.57 4.40 -1.68
CA TYR A 162 -16.63 3.32 -0.71
C TYR A 162 -16.05 2.00 -1.23
N GLN A 163 -16.28 1.70 -2.51
CA GLN A 163 -15.71 0.51 -3.17
C GLN A 163 -14.18 0.46 -3.08
N ALA A 164 -13.49 1.60 -3.08
CA ALA A 164 -12.04 1.70 -2.99
C ALA A 164 -11.53 1.70 -1.54
N THR A 165 -12.36 2.08 -0.57
CA THR A 165 -11.98 2.18 0.85
C THR A 165 -12.50 1.04 1.73
N ALA A 166 -13.44 0.21 1.27
CA ALA A 166 -14.12 -0.78 2.10
C ALA A 166 -13.15 -1.79 2.75
N TRP A 167 -12.07 -2.16 2.05
CA TRP A 167 -11.03 -3.04 2.59
C TRP A 167 -10.30 -2.41 3.80
N ILE A 168 -10.13 -1.08 3.81
CA ILE A 168 -9.48 -0.34 4.89
C ILE A 168 -10.30 -0.47 6.18
N TYR A 169 -11.61 -0.26 6.09
CA TYR A 169 -12.52 -0.51 7.22
C TYR A 169 -12.48 -1.96 7.68
N GLY A 170 -12.44 -2.92 6.74
CA GLY A 170 -12.36 -4.34 7.07
C GLY A 170 -11.11 -4.72 7.88
N TYR A 171 -9.94 -4.16 7.54
CA TYR A 171 -8.72 -4.37 8.34
C TYR A 171 -8.72 -3.55 9.64
N ALA A 172 -9.27 -2.35 9.63
CA ALA A 172 -9.42 -1.54 10.85
C ALA A 172 -10.28 -2.26 11.89
N ILE A 173 -11.41 -2.85 11.48
CA ILE A 173 -12.28 -3.64 12.38
C ILE A 173 -11.50 -4.86 12.93
N GLN A 174 -10.73 -5.57 12.11
CA GLN A 174 -9.88 -6.66 12.61
C GLN A 174 -8.87 -6.16 13.65
N ALA A 175 -8.27 -4.98 13.44
CA ALA A 175 -7.36 -4.37 14.41
C ALA A 175 -8.10 -3.98 15.69
N ALA A 176 -9.25 -3.31 15.61
CA ALA A 176 -10.05 -2.95 16.78
C ALA A 176 -10.45 -4.18 17.62
N LEU A 177 -10.84 -5.28 16.96
CA LEU A 177 -11.13 -6.54 17.65
C LEU A 177 -9.90 -7.12 18.36
N ARG A 178 -8.72 -7.07 17.73
CA ARG A 178 -7.46 -7.49 18.37
C ARG A 178 -7.08 -6.59 19.56
N ALA A 179 -7.51 -5.33 19.55
CA ALA A 179 -7.33 -4.38 20.65
C ALA A 179 -8.41 -4.47 21.74
N ASP A 180 -9.35 -5.42 21.65
CA ASP A 180 -10.55 -5.51 22.50
C ASP A 180 -11.45 -4.24 22.45
N ASP A 181 -11.31 -3.42 21.40
CA ASP A 181 -12.08 -2.19 21.18
C ASP A 181 -13.35 -2.47 20.37
N LEU A 182 -14.26 -3.23 20.99
CA LEU A 182 -15.56 -3.58 20.39
C LEU A 182 -16.38 -2.33 20.03
N ASN A 183 -16.24 -1.24 20.78
CA ASN A 183 -16.98 -0.01 20.51
C ASN A 183 -16.55 0.59 19.18
N GLN A 184 -15.24 0.76 18.97
CA GLN A 184 -14.73 1.31 17.71
C GLN A 184 -15.01 0.38 16.52
N ALA A 185 -14.89 -0.93 16.72
CA ALA A 185 -15.23 -1.92 15.69
C ALA A 185 -16.70 -1.80 15.24
N ASN A 186 -17.64 -1.66 16.18
CA ASN A 186 -19.06 -1.48 15.85
C ASN A 186 -19.32 -0.15 15.13
N GLN A 187 -18.70 0.95 15.56
CA GLN A 187 -18.84 2.25 14.90
C GLN A 187 -18.38 2.19 13.43
N TRP A 188 -17.23 1.55 13.15
CA TRP A 188 -16.77 1.38 11.77
C TRP A 188 -17.67 0.46 10.96
N LEU A 189 -18.24 -0.59 11.57
CA LEU A 189 -19.22 -1.43 10.88
C LEU A 189 -20.49 -0.65 10.51
N GLU A 190 -20.97 0.24 11.38
CA GLU A 190 -22.13 1.10 11.09
C GLU A 190 -21.88 1.96 9.84
N VAL A 191 -20.68 2.55 9.72
CA VAL A 191 -20.28 3.29 8.52
C VAL A 191 -20.31 2.39 7.28
N MET A 192 -19.78 1.16 7.36
CA MET A 192 -19.81 0.22 6.24
C MET A 192 -21.25 -0.14 5.82
N LEU A 193 -22.15 -0.33 6.78
CA LEU A 193 -23.55 -0.66 6.53
C LEU A 193 -24.33 0.48 5.89
N GLU A 194 -24.08 1.71 6.32
CA GLU A 194 -24.67 2.92 5.74
C GLU A 194 -24.22 3.10 4.29
N LYS A 195 -22.93 2.91 4.02
CA LYS A 195 -22.36 3.11 2.68
C LYS A 195 -22.79 2.03 1.69
N ASP A 196 -22.65 0.76 2.04
CA ASP A 196 -23.16 -0.37 1.26
C ASP A 196 -23.21 -1.67 2.08
N LYS A 197 -24.40 -1.99 2.59
CA LYS A 197 -24.68 -3.23 3.32
C LYS A 197 -24.40 -4.52 2.53
N ASN A 198 -24.40 -4.46 1.20
CA ASN A 198 -24.22 -5.61 0.32
C ASN A 198 -22.80 -5.72 -0.23
N HIS A 199 -21.90 -4.82 0.15
CA HIS A 199 -20.50 -4.95 -0.24
C HIS A 199 -19.87 -6.21 0.40
N PRO A 200 -19.01 -6.97 -0.32
CA PRO A 200 -18.38 -8.17 0.24
C PRO A 200 -17.63 -7.92 1.55
N GLU A 201 -16.88 -6.82 1.63
CA GLU A 201 -16.16 -6.45 2.87
C GLU A 201 -17.12 -6.10 4.01
N THR A 202 -18.27 -5.46 3.76
CA THR A 202 -19.28 -5.19 4.78
C THR A 202 -19.82 -6.48 5.36
N ARG A 203 -20.21 -7.43 4.51
CA ARG A 203 -20.70 -8.74 4.97
C ARG A 203 -19.64 -9.53 5.74
N LYS A 204 -18.39 -9.44 5.31
CA LYS A 204 -17.25 -10.05 6.01
C LYS A 204 -17.09 -9.44 7.40
N ALA A 205 -17.11 -8.11 7.52
CA ALA A 205 -17.04 -7.40 8.80
C ALA A 205 -18.22 -7.72 9.73
N GLN A 206 -19.44 -7.81 9.20
CA GLN A 206 -20.62 -8.24 9.98
C GLN A 206 -20.42 -9.65 10.56
N THR A 207 -19.97 -10.60 9.73
CA THR A 207 -19.71 -11.98 10.16
C THR A 207 -18.64 -12.02 11.24
N LEU A 208 -17.56 -11.27 11.03
CA LEU A 208 -16.45 -11.20 11.97
C LEU A 208 -16.90 -10.67 13.35
N LEU A 209 -17.63 -9.56 13.38
CA LEU A 209 -18.13 -8.99 14.64
C LEU A 209 -19.17 -9.89 15.32
N ALA A 210 -20.02 -10.59 14.56
CA ALA A 210 -20.97 -11.53 15.13
C ALA A 210 -20.30 -12.71 15.85
N ALA A 211 -19.11 -13.13 15.41
CA ALA A 211 -18.33 -14.19 16.04
C ALA A 211 -17.55 -13.75 17.30
N ASN A 212 -17.46 -12.44 17.56
CA ASN A 212 -16.73 -11.85 18.69
C ASN A 212 -17.66 -11.16 19.70
N LYS A 213 -18.95 -11.55 19.73
CA LYS A 213 -19.93 -11.18 20.75
C LYS A 213 -20.01 -12.22 21.84
#